data_AF-A0A7X8Q8X5-F1
#
_entry.id   AF-A0A7X8Q8X5-F1
#
_cell.length_a   1.000
_cell.length_b   1.000
_cell.length_c   1.000
_cell.angle_alpha   90.00
_cell.angle_beta   90.00
_cell.angle_gamma   90.00
#
_symmetry.space_group_name_H-M   'P 1'
#
loop_
_entity.id
_entity.type
_entity.pdbx_description
1 polymer ?
#
loop_
_entity_poly.entity_id
_entity_poly.type
_entity_poly.pdbx_seq_one_letter_code
_entity_poly.pdbx_strand_id
1 'polypeptide(L)' 'IEKWFLIEKIGEKATSVQLEKNYYKKLKDYYSNIRKIGLEYDDLDYSKCFDFLLMTVTGIDEQE' A
#
# COMPACT_ATOMS: atom_id res chain seq x y z
N ILE A 1 1.65 3.77 1.72
CA ILE A 1 1.83 3.11 3.04
C ILE A 1 3.26 2.69 3.19
N GLU A 2 3.87 3.09 4.29
CA GLU A 2 5.26 2.80 4.57
C GLU A 2 5.43 1.42 5.24
N LYS A 3 6.60 0.81 5.04
CA LYS A 3 6.89 -0.55 5.54
C LYS A 3 6.86 -0.62 7.07
N TRP A 4 7.26 0.44 7.77
CA TRP A 4 7.24 0.49 9.24
C TRP A 4 5.83 0.36 9.81
N PHE A 5 4.82 0.93 9.15
CA PHE A 5 3.42 0.79 9.57
C PHE A 5 2.97 -0.67 9.53
N LEU A 6 3.33 -1.40 8.48
CA LEU A 6 3.04 -2.83 8.40
C LEU A 6 3.81 -3.61 9.48
N ILE A 7 5.07 -3.27 9.73
CA ILE A 7 5.85 -3.90 10.81
C ILE A 7 5.17 -3.67 12.17
N GLU A 8 4.65 -2.47 12.43
CA GLU A 8 3.91 -2.18 13.65
C GLU A 8 2.63 -3.00 13.79
N LYS A 9 1.89 -3.24 12.69
CA LYS A 9 0.59 -3.93 12.74
C LYS A 9 0.67 -5.45 12.64
N ILE A 10 1.58 -6.00 11.83
CA ILE A 10 1.67 -7.43 11.54
C ILE A 10 3.05 -8.04 11.82
N GLY A 11 3.96 -7.26 12.43
CA GLY A 11 5.26 -7.75 12.89
C GLY A 11 6.18 -8.21 11.77
N GLU A 12 6.95 -9.26 12.04
CA GLU A 12 7.96 -9.80 11.10
C GLU A 12 7.37 -10.24 9.75
N LYS A 13 6.07 -10.57 9.70
CA LYS A 13 5.37 -10.90 8.45
C LYS A 13 5.36 -9.74 7.45
N ALA A 14 5.47 -8.50 7.91
CA ALA A 14 5.60 -7.34 7.02
C ALA A 14 6.89 -7.35 6.20
N THR A 15 7.93 -8.04 6.67
CA THR A 15 9.25 -8.04 6.03
C THR A 15 9.22 -8.71 4.66
N SER A 16 8.41 -9.76 4.51
CA SER A 16 8.22 -10.49 3.24
C SER A 16 7.43 -9.70 2.21
N VAL A 17 6.72 -8.64 2.61
CA VAL A 17 5.95 -7.81 1.68
C VAL A 17 6.88 -6.97 0.82
N GLN A 18 6.96 -7.31 -0.48
CA GLN A 18 7.71 -6.58 -1.50
C GLN A 18 6.95 -5.33 -1.99
N LEU A 19 6.73 -4.34 -1.10
CA LEU A 19 5.95 -3.13 -1.38
C LEU A 19 6.38 -2.39 -2.64
N GLU A 20 7.66 -2.05 -2.75
CA GLU A 20 8.21 -1.27 -3.86
C GLU A 20 7.98 -1.97 -5.21
N LYS A 21 8.23 -3.28 -5.25
CA LYS A 21 8.00 -4.11 -6.45
C LYS A 21 6.52 -4.16 -6.81
N ASN A 22 5.63 -4.31 -5.83
CA ASN A 22 4.20 -4.32 -6.06
C ASN A 22 3.71 -2.96 -6.60
N TYR A 23 4.11 -1.85 -5.99
CA TYR A 23 3.78 -0.51 -6.46
C TYR A 23 4.29 -0.26 -7.88
N TYR A 24 5.51 -0.72 -8.19
CA TYR A 24 6.08 -0.60 -9.53
C TYR A 24 5.28 -1.41 -10.57
N LYS A 25 4.94 -2.66 -10.27
CA LYS A 25 4.13 -3.52 -11.16
C LYS A 25 2.72 -2.98 -11.36
N LYS A 26 2.12 -2.40 -10.32
CA LYS A 26 0.74 -1.89 -10.29
C LYS A 26 0.70 -0.36 -10.30
N LEU A 27 1.59 0.28 -11.07
CA LEU A 27 1.80 1.73 -11.04
C LEU A 27 0.51 2.53 -11.28
N LYS A 28 -0.32 2.06 -12.22
CA LYS A 28 -1.61 2.70 -12.55
C LYS A 28 -2.57 2.67 -11.37
N ASP A 29 -2.70 1.52 -10.73
CA ASP A 29 -3.59 1.33 -9.59
C ASP A 29 -3.07 2.08 -8.35
N TYR A 30 -1.75 2.10 -8.17
CA TYR A 30 -1.09 2.90 -7.13
C TYR A 30 -1.49 4.37 -7.23
N TYR A 31 -1.32 4.98 -8.41
CA TYR A 31 -1.67 6.39 -8.61
C TYR A 31 -3.19 6.63 -8.55
N SER A 32 -4.01 5.66 -8.98
CA SER A 32 -5.46 5.76 -8.85
C SER A 32 -5.88 5.76 -7.37
N ASN A 33 -5.30 4.87 -6.57
CA ASN A 33 -5.65 4.70 -5.16
C ASN A 33 -5.09 5.81 -4.27
N ILE A 34 -3.87 6.30 -4.53
CA ILE A 34 -3.30 7.42 -3.75
C ILE A 34 -4.11 8.70 -3.96
N ARG A 35 -4.60 8.95 -5.18
CA ARG A 35 -5.47 10.10 -5.49
C ARG A 35 -6.80 10.09 -4.73
N LYS A 36 -7.30 8.92 -4.33
CA LYS A 36 -8.52 8.81 -3.53
C LYS A 36 -8.30 9.25 -2.08
N ILE A 37 -7.11 9.01 -1.56
CA ILE A 37 -6.71 9.39 -0.19
C ILE A 37 -6.40 10.89 -0.15
N GLY A 38 -5.66 11.38 -1.14
CA GLY A 38 -5.18 12.76 -1.23
C GLY A 38 -3.77 12.79 -1.80
N LEU A 39 -3.40 13.92 -2.42
CA LEU A 39 -2.06 14.11 -2.96
C LEU A 39 -1.15 14.88 -2.00
N GLU A 40 -1.72 15.81 -1.25
CA GLU A 40 -1.01 16.58 -0.23
C GLU A 40 -1.03 15.82 1.10
N TYR A 41 0.14 15.74 1.74
CA TYR A 41 0.33 14.97 2.97
C TYR A 41 -0.59 15.44 4.11
N ASP A 42 -0.75 16.76 4.24
CA ASP A 42 -1.54 17.39 5.29
C ASP A 42 -3.05 17.15 5.12
N ASP A 43 -3.50 16.84 3.89
CA ASP A 43 -4.91 16.66 3.52
C ASP A 43 -5.29 15.19 3.28
N LEU A 44 -4.43 14.24 3.67
CA LEU A 44 -4.71 12.81 3.47
C LEU A 44 -5.92 12.34 4.27
N ASP A 45 -6.95 11.89 3.56
CA ASP A 45 -8.13 11.26 4.14
C ASP A 45 -7.91 9.75 4.28
N TYR A 46 -7.33 9.36 5.42
CA TYR A 46 -7.08 7.95 5.74
C TYR A 46 -8.35 7.09 5.81
N SER A 47 -9.55 7.66 5.90
CA SER A 47 -10.80 6.88 5.83
C SER A 47 -10.98 6.21 4.46
N LYS A 48 -10.30 6.72 3.41
CA LYS A 48 -10.31 6.18 2.04
C LYS A 48 -9.12 5.28 1.72
N CYS A 49 -8.32 4.89 2.71
CA CYS A 49 -7.10 4.09 2.48
C CYS A 49 -7.35 2.63 2.10
N PHE A 50 -8.58 2.14 2.20
CA PHE A 50 -8.92 0.74 2.02
C PHE A 50 -8.47 0.18 0.66
N ASP A 51 -8.74 0.89 -0.43
CA ASP A 51 -8.34 0.46 -1.78
C ASP A 51 -6.81 0.37 -1.92
N PHE A 52 -6.09 1.30 -1.29
CA PHE A 52 -4.63 1.30 -1.29
C PHE A 52 -4.05 0.12 -0.49
N LEU A 53 -4.66 -0.19 0.66
CA LEU A 53 -4.32 -1.37 1.47
C LEU A 53 -4.60 -2.67 0.71
N LEU A 54 -5.75 -2.77 0.05
CA LEU A 54 -6.16 -3.96 -0.68
C LEU A 54 -5.22 -4.26 -1.85
N MET A 55 -4.82 -3.23 -2.62
CA MET A 55 -3.81 -3.36 -3.67
C MET A 55 -2.47 -3.89 -3.11
N THR A 56 -2.13 -3.47 -1.88
CA THR A 56 -0.90 -3.92 -1.21
C THR A 56 -0.95 -5.40 -0.86
N VAL A 57 -2.09 -5.87 -0.31
CA VAL A 57 -2.27 -7.28 0.10
C VAL A 57 -2.42 -8.21 -1.10
N THR A 58 -3.23 -7.85 -2.09
CA THR A 58 -3.44 -8.67 -3.30
C THR A 58 -2.15 -8.88 -4.10
N GLY A 59 -1.22 -7.92 -4.07
CA GLY A 59 0.09 -8.08 -4.69
C GLY A 59 1.08 -8.96 -3.91
N ILE A 60 0.71 -9.50 -2.74
CA ILE A 60 1.47 -10.52 -2.02
C ILE A 60 1.15 -11.90 -2.61
N ASP A 61 -0.12 -12.19 -2.87
CA ASP A 61 -0.55 -13.49 -3.41
C ASP A 61 -0.03 -13.72 -4.85
N GLU A 62 0.19 -12.65 -5.61
CA GLU A 62 0.76 -12.69 -6.96
C GLU A 62 2.31 -12.80 -7.00
N GLN A 63 2.96 -13.13 -5.86
CA GLN A 63 4.42 -13.32 -5.79
C GLN A 63 4.88 -14.77 -6.00
N GLU A 64 3.96 -15.71 -6.23
CA GLU A 64 4.25 -17.03 -6.82
C GLU A 64 4.58 -16.93 -8.32
#